data_AF-Q2RY79-F1
#
_entry.id   AF-Q2RY79-F1
#
_cell.length_a   1.000
_cell.length_b   1.000
_cell.length_c   1.000
_cell.angle_alpha   90.00
_cell.angle_beta   90.00
_cell.angle_gamma   90.00
#
_symmetry.space_group_name_H-M   'P 1'
#
loop_
_entity.id
_entity.type
_entity.pdbx_description
1 polymer ?
#
loop_
_entity_poly.entity_id
_entity_poly.type
_entity_poly.pdbx_seq_one_letter_code
_entity_poly.pdbx_strand_id
1 'polypeptide(L)'
;MRAPPARRFARALAGFAPLACGLLLMFGAAASPEPAHPTALPPPPAPEAVAVLSLDDRAGGQRALALWLQNAGEATGRVAPLPLGDGERLALWLAVIDGLAPGSELAPALAALHFGAAARGPAARRLARALAALAQTRLPGRWPWLVHAAALAGDRGGDRALAAALARPLADLPAGDLPDWARRLPDALSRKEALR
;
A
#
# COMPACT_ATOMS: atom_id res chain seq x y z
N MET A 1 -25.15 -7.35 -56.00
CA MET A 1 -24.52 -6.19 -55.33
C MET A 1 -24.57 -6.39 -53.82
N ARG A 2 -23.41 -6.59 -53.15
CA ARG A 2 -23.30 -6.74 -51.68
C ARG A 2 -23.00 -5.37 -51.05
N ALA A 3 -23.73 -4.98 -50.02
CA ALA A 3 -23.53 -3.71 -49.31
C ALA A 3 -22.15 -3.66 -48.61
N PRO A 4 -21.50 -2.49 -48.50
CA PRO A 4 -20.16 -2.36 -47.93
C PRO A 4 -20.13 -2.66 -46.41
N PRO A 5 -19.02 -3.24 -45.90
CA PRO A 5 -18.91 -3.79 -44.54
C PRO A 5 -18.97 -2.74 -43.41
N ALA A 6 -18.80 -1.45 -43.72
CA ALA A 6 -18.73 -0.37 -42.74
C ALA A 6 -20.02 -0.17 -41.92
N ARG A 7 -21.20 -0.50 -42.48
CA ARG A 7 -22.50 -0.28 -41.81
C ARG A 7 -22.83 -1.31 -40.73
N ARG A 8 -22.12 -2.45 -40.69
CA ARG A 8 -22.35 -3.52 -39.69
C ARG A 8 -21.62 -3.23 -38.37
N PHE A 9 -20.43 -2.62 -38.41
CA PHE A 9 -19.68 -2.24 -37.21
C PHE A 9 -20.32 -1.07 -36.45
N ALA A 10 -20.90 -0.10 -37.15
CA ALA A 10 -21.55 1.06 -36.51
C ALA A 10 -22.82 0.69 -35.70
N ARG A 11 -23.55 -0.37 -36.08
CA ARG A 11 -24.74 -0.84 -35.36
C ARG A 11 -24.40 -1.69 -34.13
N ALA A 12 -23.25 -2.37 -34.13
CA ALA A 12 -22.77 -3.12 -32.97
C ALA A 12 -22.31 -2.20 -31.84
N LEU A 13 -21.64 -1.07 -32.15
CA LEU A 13 -21.25 -0.07 -31.14
C LEU A 13 -22.44 0.65 -30.49
N ALA A 14 -23.51 0.92 -31.26
CA ALA A 14 -24.68 1.65 -30.76
C ALA A 14 -25.49 0.86 -29.70
N GLY A 15 -25.41 -0.48 -29.70
CA GLY A 15 -26.09 -1.31 -28.70
C GLY A 15 -25.37 -1.40 -27.35
N PHE A 16 -24.04 -1.19 -27.33
CA PHE A 16 -23.25 -1.24 -26.09
C PHE A 16 -23.17 0.10 -25.36
N ALA A 17 -23.35 1.22 -26.06
CA ALA A 17 -23.37 2.55 -25.46
C ALA A 17 -24.40 2.74 -24.33
N PRO A 18 -25.68 2.33 -24.45
CA PRO A 18 -26.65 2.47 -23.37
C PRO A 18 -26.37 1.52 -22.19
N LEU A 19 -25.78 0.35 -22.44
CA LEU A 19 -25.36 -0.58 -21.38
C LEU A 19 -24.16 -0.05 -20.60
N ALA A 20 -23.15 0.49 -21.28
CA ALA A 20 -22.01 1.14 -20.63
C ALA A 20 -22.45 2.38 -19.84
N CYS A 21 -23.36 3.18 -20.40
CA CYS A 21 -23.93 4.35 -19.73
C CYS A 21 -24.78 3.95 -18.52
N GLY A 22 -25.59 2.89 -18.64
CA GLY A 22 -26.38 2.34 -17.54
C GLY A 22 -25.50 1.78 -16.41
N LEU A 23 -24.39 1.11 -16.75
CA LEU A 23 -23.42 0.61 -15.78
C LEU A 23 -22.72 1.76 -15.04
N LEU A 24 -22.32 2.81 -15.76
CA LEU A 24 -21.72 4.02 -15.20
C LEU A 24 -22.70 4.80 -14.29
N LEU A 25 -23.98 4.89 -14.68
CA LEU A 25 -25.03 5.54 -13.90
C LEU A 25 -25.39 4.74 -12.64
N MET A 26 -25.41 3.40 -12.72
CA MET A 26 -25.59 2.54 -11.55
C MET A 26 -24.42 2.66 -10.57
N PHE A 27 -23.19 2.73 -11.08
CA PHE A 27 -22.01 2.95 -10.26
C PHE A 27 -22.01 4.34 -9.60
N GLY A 28 -22.43 5.37 -10.33
CA GLY A 28 -22.58 6.73 -9.80
C GLY A 28 -23.71 6.87 -8.78
N ALA A 29 -24.82 6.15 -8.96
CA ALA A 29 -25.95 6.15 -8.02
C ALA A 29 -25.66 5.31 -6.75
N ALA A 30 -24.90 4.22 -6.87
CA ALA A 30 -24.40 3.43 -5.73
C ALA A 30 -23.32 4.18 -4.93
N ALA A 31 -22.69 5.20 -5.52
CA ALA A 31 -21.80 6.14 -4.84
C ALA A 31 -22.54 7.26 -4.08
N SER A 32 -23.82 7.05 -3.75
CA SER A 32 -24.55 7.93 -2.82
C SER A 32 -23.81 7.97 -1.47
N PRO A 33 -23.52 9.15 -0.90
CA PRO A 33 -22.71 9.26 0.29
C PRO A 33 -23.53 8.97 1.55
N GLU A 34 -23.25 7.88 2.25
CA GLU A 34 -23.73 7.60 3.62
C GLU A 34 -22.89 6.44 4.21
N PRO A 35 -22.58 6.37 5.52
CA PRO A 35 -22.62 7.35 6.62
C PRO A 35 -21.18 7.69 7.11
N ALA A 36 -21.12 8.50 8.19
CA ALA A 36 -19.96 8.84 9.02
C ALA A 36 -18.72 7.93 8.88
N HIS A 37 -17.61 8.55 8.47
CA HIS A 37 -16.31 7.91 8.32
C HIS A 37 -15.91 7.12 9.58
N PRO A 38 -15.37 5.91 9.42
CA PRO A 38 -14.82 5.22 10.56
C PRO A 38 -13.59 6.02 11.04
N THR A 39 -13.62 6.47 12.29
CA THR A 39 -12.51 7.14 13.00
C THR A 39 -11.27 6.25 13.15
N ALA A 40 -11.31 5.04 12.60
CA ALA A 40 -10.30 4.00 12.64
C ALA A 40 -10.40 3.15 11.36
N LEU A 41 -9.29 2.57 10.91
CA LEU A 41 -9.36 1.56 9.86
C LEU A 41 -10.21 0.35 10.33
N PRO A 42 -11.00 -0.28 9.46
CA PRO A 42 -11.51 -1.62 9.74
C PRO A 42 -10.36 -2.64 9.70
N PRO A 43 -10.53 -3.83 10.29
CA PRO A 43 -9.61 -4.93 10.05
C PRO A 43 -9.57 -5.28 8.55
N PRO A 44 -8.41 -5.68 7.99
CA PRO A 44 -8.35 -6.10 6.60
C PRO A 44 -9.17 -7.38 6.37
N PRO A 45 -9.73 -7.58 5.16
CA PRO A 45 -10.39 -8.83 4.81
C PRO A 45 -9.40 -9.99 4.84
N ALA A 46 -9.90 -11.19 5.10
CA ALA A 46 -9.10 -12.42 5.00
C ALA A 46 -8.61 -12.62 3.54
N PRO A 47 -7.37 -13.08 3.31
CA PRO A 47 -6.84 -13.31 1.96
C PRO A 47 -7.74 -14.19 1.09
N GLU A 48 -8.37 -15.20 1.69
CA GLU A 48 -9.29 -16.13 1.03
C GLU A 48 -10.59 -15.44 0.61
N ALA A 49 -11.10 -14.51 1.43
CA ALA A 49 -12.28 -13.72 1.07
C ALA A 49 -11.98 -12.82 -0.13
N VAL A 50 -10.78 -12.23 -0.18
CA VAL A 50 -10.34 -11.42 -1.32
C VAL A 50 -10.21 -12.27 -2.57
N ALA A 51 -9.63 -13.47 -2.45
CA ALA A 51 -9.54 -14.42 -3.57
C ALA A 51 -10.93 -14.73 -4.14
N VAL A 52 -11.90 -15.10 -3.30
CA VAL A 52 -13.28 -15.37 -3.72
C VAL A 52 -13.92 -14.16 -4.42
N LEU A 53 -13.81 -12.96 -3.83
CA LEU A 53 -14.37 -11.74 -4.41
C LEU A 53 -13.71 -11.34 -5.73
N SER A 54 -12.43 -11.68 -5.89
CA SER A 54 -11.65 -11.45 -7.10
C SER A 54 -11.77 -12.56 -8.15
N LEU A 55 -12.65 -13.55 -7.94
CA LEU A 55 -12.74 -14.74 -8.80
C LEU A 55 -11.39 -15.46 -8.97
N ASP A 56 -10.65 -15.55 -7.87
CA ASP A 56 -9.28 -16.06 -7.75
C ASP A 56 -8.18 -15.26 -8.48
N ASP A 57 -8.51 -14.11 -9.10
CA ASP A 57 -7.50 -13.14 -9.57
C ASP A 57 -6.87 -12.38 -8.40
N ARG A 58 -5.93 -13.03 -7.70
CA ARG A 58 -5.25 -12.42 -6.55
C ARG A 58 -4.50 -11.13 -6.88
N ALA A 59 -3.99 -10.98 -8.11
CA ALA A 59 -3.32 -9.76 -8.52
C ALA A 59 -4.32 -8.61 -8.74
N GLY A 60 -5.48 -8.90 -9.32
CA GLY A 60 -6.62 -7.98 -9.39
C GLY A 60 -7.13 -7.60 -7.99
N GLY A 61 -7.31 -8.58 -7.12
CA GLY A 61 -7.70 -8.39 -5.72
C GLY A 61 -6.71 -7.52 -4.94
N GLN A 62 -5.40 -7.72 -5.13
CA GLN A 62 -4.36 -6.86 -4.56
C GLN A 62 -4.54 -5.39 -4.97
N ARG A 63 -4.72 -5.13 -6.27
CA ARG A 63 -4.88 -3.77 -6.80
C ARG A 63 -6.18 -3.13 -6.31
N ALA A 64 -7.27 -3.89 -6.24
CA ALA A 64 -8.55 -3.41 -5.72
C ALA A 64 -8.44 -3.00 -4.24
N LEU A 65 -7.82 -3.83 -3.39
CA LEU A 65 -7.57 -3.46 -1.99
C LEU A 65 -6.61 -2.29 -1.85
N ALA A 66 -5.56 -2.24 -2.67
CA ALA A 66 -4.63 -1.12 -2.69
C ALA A 66 -5.33 0.21 -3.03
N LEU A 67 -6.22 0.19 -4.03
CA LEU A 67 -7.04 1.36 -4.39
C LEU A 67 -7.98 1.74 -3.26
N TRP A 68 -8.64 0.76 -2.64
CA TRP A 68 -9.50 1.03 -1.49
C TRP A 68 -8.70 1.68 -0.34
N LEU A 69 -7.53 1.13 0.01
CA LEU A 69 -6.68 1.64 1.09
C LEU A 69 -6.17 3.06 0.82
N GLN A 70 -5.80 3.38 -0.43
CA GLN A 70 -5.41 4.74 -0.83
C GLN A 70 -6.53 5.76 -0.60
N ASN A 71 -7.78 5.35 -0.83
CA ASN A 71 -8.96 6.20 -0.67
C ASN A 71 -9.56 6.13 0.74
N ALA A 72 -9.09 5.25 1.64
CA ALA A 72 -9.66 5.00 2.96
C ALA A 72 -9.50 6.17 3.97
N GLY A 73 -9.01 7.34 3.53
CA GLY A 73 -8.96 8.60 4.29
C GLY A 73 -9.58 9.79 3.56
N GLU A 74 -10.15 9.61 2.36
CA GLU A 74 -10.75 10.70 1.59
C GLU A 74 -12.22 10.89 2.00
N ALA A 75 -12.42 11.77 2.97
CA ALA A 75 -13.73 12.28 3.33
C ALA A 75 -14.04 13.52 2.50
N THR A 76 -15.06 13.47 1.64
CA THR A 76 -15.72 14.68 1.09
C THR A 76 -14.81 15.66 0.33
N GLY A 77 -13.86 15.16 -0.48
CA GLY A 77 -12.95 16.02 -1.25
C GLY A 77 -11.88 16.73 -0.41
N ARG A 78 -11.71 16.33 0.86
CA ARG A 78 -10.57 16.72 1.70
C ARG A 78 -9.77 15.46 2.01
N VAL A 79 -8.50 15.48 1.62
CA VAL A 79 -7.53 14.44 1.98
C VAL A 79 -7.30 14.52 3.49
N ALA A 80 -8.03 13.74 4.28
CA ALA A 80 -7.75 13.59 5.70
C ALA A 80 -6.70 12.48 5.84
N PRO A 81 -5.57 12.72 6.54
CA PRO A 81 -4.67 11.63 6.88
C PRO A 81 -5.46 10.59 7.67
N LEU A 82 -5.37 9.32 7.25
CA LEU A 82 -5.82 8.15 8.00
C LEU A 82 -5.60 8.39 9.51
N PRO A 83 -6.61 8.19 10.38
CA PRO A 83 -6.46 8.43 11.81
C PRO A 83 -5.24 7.68 12.34
N LEU A 84 -4.26 8.46 12.80
CA LEU A 84 -2.86 8.07 13.05
C LEU A 84 -2.67 7.04 14.17
N GLY A 85 -3.75 6.67 14.88
CA GLY A 85 -3.76 5.66 15.93
C GLY A 85 -3.60 4.23 15.42
N ASP A 86 -3.88 3.98 14.14
CA ASP A 86 -4.02 2.64 13.58
C ASP A 86 -2.77 2.12 12.83
N GLY A 87 -1.57 2.54 13.24
CA GLY A 87 -0.33 2.08 12.58
C GLY A 87 -0.20 0.55 12.49
N GLU A 88 -0.63 -0.17 13.53
CA GLU A 88 -0.68 -1.64 13.50
C GLU A 88 -1.71 -2.17 12.49
N ARG A 89 -2.85 -1.49 12.37
CA ARG A 89 -3.90 -1.87 11.43
C ARG A 89 -3.48 -1.63 9.99
N LEU A 90 -2.83 -0.51 9.72
CA LEU A 90 -2.21 -0.23 8.42
C LEU A 90 -1.18 -1.32 8.09
N ALA A 91 -0.36 -1.75 9.05
CA ALA A 91 0.58 -2.84 8.82
C ALA A 91 -0.14 -4.16 8.45
N LEU A 92 -1.25 -4.51 9.12
CA LEU A 92 -2.06 -5.68 8.76
C LEU A 92 -2.64 -5.58 7.35
N TRP A 93 -3.14 -4.41 6.96
CA TRP A 93 -3.61 -4.15 5.60
C TRP A 93 -2.50 -4.34 4.56
N LEU A 94 -1.34 -3.74 4.80
CA LEU A 94 -0.18 -3.89 3.94
C LEU A 94 0.26 -5.36 3.86
N ALA A 95 0.17 -6.13 4.95
CA ALA A 95 0.50 -7.56 4.98
C ALA A 95 -0.45 -8.40 4.12
N VAL A 96 -1.77 -8.12 4.17
CA VAL A 96 -2.76 -8.79 3.32
C VAL A 96 -2.52 -8.46 1.85
N ILE A 97 -2.35 -7.17 1.52
CA ILE A 97 -2.03 -6.72 0.16
C ILE A 97 -0.74 -7.40 -0.33
N ASP A 98 0.29 -7.43 0.48
CA ASP A 98 1.57 -8.10 0.16
C ASP A 98 1.40 -9.61 -0.09
N GLY A 99 0.58 -10.28 0.72
CA GLY A 99 0.32 -11.71 0.64
C GLY A 99 -0.45 -12.14 -0.62
N LEU A 100 -1.30 -11.28 -1.18
CA LEU A 100 -2.09 -11.60 -2.37
C LEU A 100 -1.24 -11.73 -3.63
N ALA A 101 -0.21 -10.89 -3.79
CA ALA A 101 0.76 -11.03 -4.88
C ALA A 101 2.17 -10.73 -4.35
N PRO A 102 2.89 -11.74 -3.84
CA PRO A 102 4.20 -11.56 -3.19
C PRO A 102 5.31 -11.03 -4.12
N GLY A 103 5.17 -11.14 -5.44
CA GLY A 103 6.14 -10.54 -6.38
C GLY A 103 5.92 -9.04 -6.63
N SER A 104 4.88 -8.44 -6.05
CA SER A 104 4.50 -7.05 -6.30
C SER A 104 5.21 -6.09 -5.33
N GLU A 105 5.61 -4.93 -5.87
CA GLU A 105 6.12 -3.78 -5.10
C GLU A 105 5.00 -2.81 -4.69
N LEU A 106 3.74 -3.19 -4.89
CA LEU A 106 2.60 -2.32 -4.60
C LEU A 106 2.47 -2.04 -3.10
N ALA A 107 2.60 -3.06 -2.25
CA ALA A 107 2.54 -2.89 -0.81
C ALA A 107 3.66 -1.97 -0.26
N PRO A 108 4.96 -2.12 -0.61
CA PRO A 108 5.98 -1.16 -0.20
C PRO A 108 5.75 0.25 -0.77
N ALA A 109 5.24 0.38 -1.99
CA ALA A 109 4.89 1.69 -2.56
C ALA A 109 3.76 2.38 -1.78
N LEU A 110 2.71 1.63 -1.42
CA LEU A 110 1.61 2.12 -0.57
C LEU A 110 2.10 2.48 0.82
N ALA A 111 2.97 1.64 1.38
CA ALA A 111 3.64 1.87 2.64
C ALA A 111 4.31 3.26 2.59
N ALA A 112 5.16 3.51 1.60
CA ALA A 112 5.84 4.81 1.40
C ALA A 112 4.86 5.99 1.25
N LEU A 113 3.79 5.83 0.46
CA LEU A 113 2.75 6.83 0.27
C LEU A 113 2.08 7.20 1.61
N HIS A 114 1.66 6.21 2.37
CA HIS A 114 1.03 6.43 3.67
C HIS A 114 2.03 6.93 4.71
N PHE A 115 3.33 6.56 4.67
CA PHE A 115 4.36 7.13 5.56
C PHE A 115 4.61 8.61 5.29
N GLY A 116 4.47 9.06 4.04
CA GLY A 116 4.49 10.47 3.67
C GLY A 116 3.37 11.25 4.36
N ALA A 117 2.17 10.68 4.42
CA ALA A 117 0.98 11.29 4.99
C ALA A 117 0.80 11.07 6.51
N ALA A 118 1.41 10.02 7.09
CA ALA A 118 1.10 9.55 8.44
C ALA A 118 2.12 9.93 9.52
N ALA A 119 1.59 9.95 10.75
CA ALA A 119 2.13 9.77 12.10
C ALA A 119 3.49 10.42 12.43
N ARG A 120 3.56 11.07 13.59
CA ARG A 120 4.81 11.61 14.14
C ARG A 120 5.11 11.03 15.52
N GLY A 121 6.37 11.07 15.92
CA GLY A 121 6.82 10.66 17.25
C GLY A 121 6.48 9.19 17.56
N PRO A 122 5.83 8.89 18.70
CA PRO A 122 5.59 7.51 19.13
C PRO A 122 4.80 6.65 18.13
N ALA A 123 3.83 7.23 17.42
CA ALA A 123 3.00 6.51 16.45
C ALA A 123 3.82 6.07 15.23
N ALA A 124 4.72 6.93 14.74
CA ALA A 124 5.64 6.60 13.65
C ALA A 124 6.58 5.45 14.04
N ARG A 125 7.09 5.46 15.28
CA ARG A 125 7.96 4.38 15.78
C ARG A 125 7.25 3.04 15.88
N ARG A 126 5.98 3.01 16.31
CA ARG A 126 5.18 1.77 16.35
C ARG A 126 4.96 1.21 14.95
N LEU A 127 4.55 2.06 14.01
CA LEU A 127 4.36 1.67 12.62
C LEU A 127 5.67 1.17 11.99
N ALA A 128 6.79 1.85 12.24
CA ALA A 128 8.11 1.41 11.78
C ALA A 128 8.47 0.00 12.26
N ARG A 129 8.22 -0.32 13.54
CA ARG A 129 8.44 -1.67 14.08
C ARG A 129 7.54 -2.71 13.43
N ALA A 130 6.26 -2.40 13.24
CA ALA A 130 5.31 -3.31 12.60
C ALA A 130 5.75 -3.66 11.16
N LEU A 131 6.19 -2.68 10.39
CA LEU A 131 6.69 -2.89 9.03
C LEU A 131 7.98 -3.69 9.00
N ALA A 132 8.91 -3.39 9.90
CA ALA A 132 10.15 -4.13 9.99
C ALA A 132 9.92 -5.59 10.39
N ALA A 133 8.95 -5.86 11.27
CA ALA A 133 8.54 -7.22 11.61
C ALA A 133 8.00 -7.96 10.37
N LEU A 134 7.13 -7.31 9.58
CA LEU A 134 6.62 -7.89 8.33
C LEU A 134 7.74 -8.16 7.31
N ALA A 135 8.63 -7.20 7.11
CA ALA A 135 9.76 -7.32 6.18
C ALA A 135 10.66 -8.52 6.51
N GLN A 136 10.97 -8.72 7.80
CA GLN A 136 11.85 -9.79 8.27
C GLN A 136 11.33 -11.19 7.95
N THR A 137 10.01 -11.38 7.81
CA THR A 137 9.43 -12.69 7.45
C THR A 137 9.75 -13.16 6.03
N ARG A 138 10.25 -12.27 5.17
CA ARG A 138 10.46 -12.51 3.73
C ARG A 138 11.79 -11.93 3.21
N LEU A 139 12.80 -11.78 4.06
CA LEU A 139 14.14 -11.43 3.60
C LEU A 139 14.76 -12.57 2.76
N PRO A 140 15.59 -12.25 1.74
CA PRO A 140 16.01 -10.91 1.31
C PRO A 140 14.98 -10.14 0.47
N GLY A 141 13.94 -10.81 -0.03
CA GLY A 141 12.99 -10.26 -1.02
C GLY A 141 12.20 -9.01 -0.57
N ARG A 142 12.21 -8.67 0.72
CA ARG A 142 11.52 -7.49 1.29
C ARG A 142 12.45 -6.44 1.90
N TRP A 143 13.72 -6.41 1.50
CA TRP A 143 14.65 -5.39 1.98
C TRP A 143 14.17 -3.92 1.81
N PRO A 144 13.40 -3.52 0.76
CA PRO A 144 12.93 -2.14 0.65
C PRO A 144 12.01 -1.71 1.81
N TRP A 145 11.28 -2.65 2.40
CA TRP A 145 10.43 -2.38 3.56
C TRP A 145 11.24 -2.00 4.80
N LEU A 146 12.42 -2.58 4.98
CA LEU A 146 13.33 -2.20 6.07
C LEU A 146 13.86 -0.77 5.88
N VAL A 147 14.12 -0.37 4.63
CA VAL A 147 14.52 1.00 4.31
C VAL A 147 13.38 1.97 4.68
N HIS A 148 12.15 1.66 4.30
CA HIS A 148 10.99 2.50 4.65
C HIS A 148 10.73 2.53 6.16
N ALA A 149 10.87 1.40 6.86
CA ALA A 149 10.74 1.34 8.31
C ALA A 149 11.82 2.21 9.01
N ALA A 150 13.06 2.13 8.57
CA ALA A 150 14.16 2.94 9.10
C ALA A 150 13.93 4.44 8.85
N ALA A 151 13.54 4.82 7.62
CA ALA A 151 13.20 6.19 7.28
C ALA A 151 12.06 6.74 8.15
N LEU A 152 11.00 5.94 8.35
CA LEU A 152 9.88 6.33 9.20
C LEU A 152 10.29 6.53 10.66
N ALA A 153 11.10 5.62 11.22
CA ALA A 153 11.61 5.73 12.59
C ALA A 153 12.48 6.98 12.79
N GLY A 154 13.36 7.27 11.83
CA GLY A 154 14.29 8.39 11.91
C GLY A 154 13.62 9.74 11.65
N ASP A 155 12.95 9.89 10.50
CA ASP A 155 12.48 11.18 10.01
C ASP A 155 11.17 11.62 10.67
N ARG A 156 10.27 10.67 10.93
CA ARG A 156 8.96 10.95 11.55
C ARG A 156 8.89 10.55 13.01
N GLY A 157 9.58 9.47 13.37
CA GLY A 157 9.68 8.99 14.75
C GLY A 157 10.68 9.76 15.60
N GLY A 158 11.63 10.47 14.98
CA GLY A 158 12.68 11.23 15.68
C GLY A 158 13.66 10.33 16.45
N ASP A 159 13.72 9.04 16.13
CA ASP A 159 14.49 8.04 16.89
C ASP A 159 15.47 7.34 15.93
N ARG A 160 16.68 7.88 15.89
CA ARG A 160 17.74 7.39 14.99
C ARG A 160 18.34 6.08 15.44
N ALA A 161 18.45 5.86 16.75
CA ALA A 161 18.87 4.59 17.30
C ALA A 161 17.91 3.47 16.84
N LEU A 162 16.60 3.70 16.89
CA LEU A 162 15.61 2.79 16.32
C LEU A 162 15.78 2.63 14.81
N ALA A 163 15.96 3.73 14.05
CA ALA A 163 16.16 3.65 12.61
C ALA A 163 17.35 2.75 12.22
N ALA A 164 18.49 2.93 12.87
CA ALA A 164 19.68 2.11 12.65
C ALA A 164 19.45 0.65 13.07
N ALA A 165 18.78 0.41 14.20
CA ALA A 165 18.44 -0.94 14.65
C ALA A 165 17.52 -1.67 13.67
N LEU A 166 16.50 -1.01 13.14
CA LEU A 166 15.59 -1.58 12.15
C LEU A 166 16.27 -1.85 10.80
N ALA A 167 17.25 -1.02 10.42
CA ALA A 167 18.02 -1.21 9.20
C ALA A 167 19.07 -2.32 9.32
N ARG A 168 19.50 -2.69 10.54
CA ARG A 168 20.63 -3.59 10.80
C ARG A 168 20.61 -4.91 10.01
N PRO A 169 19.47 -5.60 9.82
CA PRO A 169 19.42 -6.82 9.02
C PRO A 169 19.88 -6.64 7.56
N LEU A 170 19.84 -5.42 7.01
CA LEU A 170 20.32 -5.11 5.66
C LEU A 170 21.84 -5.32 5.50
N ALA A 171 22.61 -5.16 6.57
CA ALA A 171 24.06 -5.35 6.53
C ALA A 171 24.45 -6.82 6.39
N ASP A 172 23.61 -7.72 6.90
CA ASP A 172 23.86 -9.17 6.95
C ASP A 172 23.42 -9.88 5.65
N LEU A 173 22.72 -9.20 4.74
CA LEU A 173 22.26 -9.79 3.49
C LEU A 173 23.42 -10.01 2.50
N PRO A 174 23.42 -11.10 1.70
CA PRO A 174 24.46 -11.41 0.72
C PRO A 174 24.77 -10.29 -0.27
N ALA A 175 26.01 -10.26 -0.76
CA ALA A 175 26.41 -9.41 -1.89
C ALA A 175 25.62 -9.81 -3.14
N GLY A 176 24.87 -8.87 -3.74
CA GLY A 176 24.04 -9.12 -4.92
C GLY A 176 22.52 -9.01 -4.71
N ASP A 177 22.04 -9.22 -3.48
CA ASP A 177 20.58 -9.19 -3.18
C ASP A 177 20.02 -7.76 -3.07
N LEU A 178 20.89 -6.80 -2.78
CA LEU A 178 20.54 -5.39 -2.58
C LEU A 178 21.69 -4.46 -3.00
N PRO A 179 21.38 -3.23 -3.42
CA PRO A 179 22.39 -2.21 -3.72
C PRO A 179 23.29 -1.88 -2.53
N ASP A 180 24.54 -1.51 -2.79
CA ASP A 180 25.54 -1.21 -1.75
C ASP A 180 25.14 -0.07 -0.80
N TRP A 181 24.31 0.87 -1.26
CA TRP A 181 23.82 1.94 -0.40
C TRP A 181 22.86 1.40 0.67
N ALA A 182 22.04 0.41 0.33
CA ALA A 182 21.05 -0.16 1.23
C ALA A 182 21.73 -1.01 2.31
N ARG A 183 22.76 -1.77 1.92
CA ARG A 183 23.62 -2.53 2.86
C ARG A 183 24.32 -1.62 3.89
N ARG A 184 24.76 -0.43 3.46
CA ARG A 184 25.47 0.55 4.31
C ARG A 184 24.53 1.49 5.07
N LEU A 185 23.22 1.36 4.90
CA LEU A 185 22.24 2.23 5.54
C LEU A 185 22.35 2.26 7.08
N PRO A 186 22.54 1.12 7.80
CA PRO A 186 22.64 1.13 9.26
C PRO A 186 23.77 2.03 9.76
N ASP A 187 24.97 1.89 9.17
CA ASP A 187 26.14 2.70 9.52
C ASP A 187 25.92 4.18 9.24
N ALA A 188 25.30 4.51 8.11
CA ALA A 188 24.99 5.88 7.75
C ALA A 188 24.03 6.54 8.77
N LEU A 189 23.05 5.79 9.26
CA LEU A 189 22.10 6.24 10.27
C LEU A 189 22.77 6.43 11.64
N SER A 190 23.63 5.49 12.06
CA SER A 190 24.36 5.58 13.33
C SER A 190 25.40 6.70 13.35
N ARG A 191 26.15 6.93 12.26
CA ARG A 191 27.13 8.04 12.20
C ARG A 191 26.47 9.41 12.34
N LYS A 192 25.28 9.57 11.77
CA LYS A 192 24.51 10.82 11.84
C LYS A 192 24.03 11.12 13.26
N GLU A 193 23.97 10.14 14.14
CA GLU A 193 23.66 10.31 15.56
C GLU A 193 24.86 10.84 16.35
N ALA A 194 26.06 10.32 16.09
CA ALA A 194 27.30 10.74 16.75
C ALA A 194 27.73 12.20 16.48
N LEU A 195 27.13 12.86 15.48
CA LEU A 195 27.45 14.23 15.06
C LEU A 195 26.47 15.29 15.60
N ARG A 196 25.54 14.91 16.48
CA ARG A 196 24.57 15.83 17.12
C ARG A 196 24.80 15.90 18.62
#